data_AF-G8QVW9-F1
#
_entry.id   AF-G8QVW9-F1
#
_cell.length_a   1.000
_cell.length_b   1.000
_cell.length_c   1.000
_cell.angle_alpha   90.00
_cell.angle_beta   90.00
_cell.angle_gamma   90.00
#
_symmetry.space_group_name_H-M   'P 1'
#
loop_
_entity.id
_entity.type
_entity.pdbx_description
1 polymer ?
#
loop_
_entity_poly.entity_id
_entity_poly.type
_entity_poly.pdbx_seq_one_letter_code
_entity_poly.pdbx_strand_id
1 'polypeptide(L)'
;MKKIPLIVLLLFLFMPLSARTLAYGLGYYAQTVTEDEQRTNSGLEVSFVYEPFLFTVCNPALVVSAAYGKNINGNRGVPYIQAALSIDIFRTLHHPFSLIAHNPIAWDPSVSVGYQWVPEAEQQLLYLSASPLKMSQKDFWYEFFSPFVSLDVSTKKIENWGFNLIRYTYFFR
;
A
#
# COMPACT_ATOMS: atom_id res chain seq x y z
N MET A 1 27.06 -14.91 5.36
CA MET A 1 26.39 -13.64 4.96
C MET A 1 24.92 -13.79 4.53
N LYS A 2 24.35 -15.00 4.36
CA LYS A 2 22.96 -15.20 3.87
C LYS A 2 21.83 -15.00 4.92
N LYS A 3 22.14 -14.80 6.20
CA LYS A 3 21.14 -14.72 7.29
C LYS A 3 20.84 -13.29 7.76
N ILE A 4 21.61 -12.30 7.33
CA ILE A 4 21.43 -10.89 7.71
C ILE A 4 20.05 -10.37 7.31
N PRO A 5 19.54 -10.56 6.07
CA PRO A 5 18.22 -10.06 5.72
C PRO A 5 17.10 -10.74 6.52
N LEU A 6 17.24 -12.04 6.84
CA LEU A 6 16.28 -12.76 7.68
C LEU A 6 16.29 -12.25 9.13
N ILE A 7 17.46 -11.93 9.68
CA ILE A 7 17.61 -11.37 11.02
C ILE A 7 17.05 -9.94 11.08
N VAL A 8 17.27 -9.13 10.05
CA VAL A 8 16.67 -7.77 9.94
C VAL A 8 15.15 -7.85 9.81
N LEU A 9 14.63 -8.80 9.02
CA LEU A 9 13.18 -9.06 8.90
C LEU A 9 12.58 -9.53 10.23
N LEU A 10 13.26 -10.45 10.93
CA LEU A 10 12.84 -10.93 12.25
C LEU A 10 12.88 -9.81 13.29
N LEU A 11 13.92 -8.97 13.31
CA LEU A 11 13.99 -7.80 14.19
C LEU A 11 12.85 -6.82 13.94
N PHE A 12 12.48 -6.59 12.66
CA PHE A 12 11.29 -5.80 12.31
C PHE A 12 9.99 -6.45 12.79
N LEU A 13 9.89 -7.78 12.72
CA LEU A 13 8.72 -8.54 13.17
C LEU A 13 8.60 -8.66 14.70
N PHE A 14 9.68 -8.43 15.47
CA PHE A 14 9.67 -8.40 16.94
C PHE A 14 9.51 -6.99 17.54
N MET A 15 9.42 -5.94 16.71
CA MET A 15 9.02 -4.59 17.13
C MET A 15 7.52 -4.33 17.41
N PRO A 16 6.53 -5.26 17.34
CA PRO A 16 5.13 -4.93 17.62
C PRO A 16 4.90 -4.31 19.02
N LEU A 17 5.81 -4.53 19.98
CA LEU A 17 5.79 -3.89 21.30
C LEU A 17 6.28 -2.42 21.32
N SER A 18 6.85 -1.92 20.22
CA SER A 18 7.29 -0.53 20.05
C SER A 18 6.44 0.24 19.03
N ALA A 19 5.26 -0.26 18.66
CA ALA A 19 4.36 0.42 17.72
C ALA A 19 4.12 1.86 18.18
N ARG A 20 4.53 2.84 17.38
CA ARG A 20 4.14 4.24 17.62
C ARG A 20 2.76 4.50 17.08
N THR A 21 2.37 3.81 16.01
CA THR A 21 1.03 3.94 15.43
C THR A 21 0.56 2.61 14.83
N LEU A 22 -0.68 2.26 15.15
CA LEU A 22 -1.44 1.19 14.52
C LEU A 22 -2.60 1.83 13.76
N ALA A 23 -2.96 1.31 12.60
CA ALA A 23 -4.01 1.91 11.78
C ALA A 23 -4.80 0.86 11.02
N TYR A 24 -6.00 1.26 10.59
CA TYR A 24 -6.76 0.53 9.58
C TYR A 24 -7.11 1.49 8.44
N GLY A 25 -7.16 0.97 7.22
CA GLY A 25 -7.50 1.74 6.05
C GLY A 25 -8.56 1.12 5.18
N LEU A 26 -9.26 1.99 4.45
CA LEU A 26 -10.26 1.65 3.46
C LEU A 26 -9.90 2.35 2.16
N GLY A 27 -9.75 1.57 1.10
CA GLY A 27 -9.37 2.04 -0.22
C GLY A 27 -10.30 1.60 -1.32
N TYR A 28 -10.29 2.34 -2.42
CA TYR A 28 -10.89 1.93 -3.68
C TYR A 28 -9.79 1.86 -4.74
N TYR A 29 -9.72 0.74 -5.44
CA TYR A 29 -8.71 0.50 -6.47
C TYR A 29 -9.35 0.18 -7.81
N ALA A 30 -8.62 0.46 -8.87
CA ALA A 30 -8.93 0.04 -10.23
C ALA A 30 -7.64 -0.42 -10.91
N GLN A 31 -7.71 -1.54 -11.62
CA GLN A 31 -6.57 -2.15 -12.29
C GLN A 31 -6.95 -2.79 -13.61
N THR A 32 -5.96 -2.89 -14.50
CA THR A 32 -6.08 -3.51 -15.82
C THR A 32 -5.00 -4.58 -15.98
N VAL A 33 -5.37 -5.68 -16.63
CA VAL A 33 -4.45 -6.79 -16.94
C VAL A 33 -3.71 -6.50 -18.24
N THR A 34 -2.41 -6.75 -18.27
CA THR A 34 -1.56 -6.42 -19.43
C THR A 34 -1.85 -7.32 -20.63
N GLU A 35 -2.21 -8.58 -20.40
CA GLU A 35 -2.53 -9.53 -21.47
C GLU A 35 -3.91 -9.31 -22.09
N ASP A 36 -4.83 -8.62 -21.40
CA ASP A 36 -6.18 -8.34 -21.88
C ASP A 36 -6.69 -7.01 -21.30
N GLU A 37 -6.49 -5.93 -22.04
CA GLU A 37 -6.86 -4.56 -21.63
C GLU A 37 -8.38 -4.40 -21.39
N GLN A 38 -9.22 -5.29 -21.95
CA GLN A 38 -10.67 -5.26 -21.70
C GLN A 38 -11.03 -5.82 -20.32
N ARG A 39 -10.12 -6.54 -19.65
CA ARG A 39 -10.31 -7.05 -18.28
C ARG A 39 -9.85 -6.02 -17.26
N THR A 40 -10.79 -5.13 -16.91
CA THR A 40 -10.63 -4.19 -15.80
C THR A 40 -11.28 -4.74 -14.54
N ASN A 41 -10.55 -4.67 -13.41
CA ASN A 41 -11.03 -5.02 -12.08
C ASN A 41 -11.08 -3.76 -11.21
N SER A 42 -12.15 -3.61 -10.43
CA SER A 42 -12.20 -2.64 -9.35
C SER A 42 -12.85 -3.23 -8.11
N GLY A 43 -12.51 -2.66 -6.96
CA GLY A 43 -12.97 -3.16 -5.69
C GLY A 43 -12.63 -2.27 -4.52
N LEU A 44 -13.07 -2.72 -3.36
CA LEU A 44 -12.71 -2.13 -2.08
C LEU A 44 -11.51 -2.88 -1.51
N GLU A 45 -10.65 -2.15 -0.84
CA GLU A 45 -9.50 -2.68 -0.13
C GLU A 45 -9.61 -2.33 1.36
N VAL A 46 -9.42 -3.31 2.21
CA VAL A 46 -9.22 -3.09 3.65
C VAL A 46 -7.75 -3.31 3.94
N SER A 47 -7.14 -2.38 4.64
CA SER A 47 -5.72 -2.44 5.03
C SER A 47 -5.55 -2.31 6.54
N PHE A 48 -4.48 -2.92 7.04
CA PHE A 48 -3.95 -2.73 8.37
C PHE A 48 -2.54 -2.17 8.23
N VAL A 49 -2.25 -1.10 8.97
CA VAL A 49 -0.96 -0.41 8.92
C VAL A 49 -0.30 -0.45 10.29
N TYR A 50 0.98 -0.76 10.28
CA TYR A 50 1.85 -0.74 11.44
C TYR A 50 3.03 0.19 11.17
N GLU A 51 3.13 1.28 11.93
CA GLU A 51 4.25 2.21 11.90
C GLU A 51 5.09 2.07 13.18
N PRO A 52 6.28 1.47 13.09
CA PRO A 52 7.18 1.33 14.25
C PRO A 52 7.80 2.67 14.67
N PHE A 53 7.96 3.61 13.73
CA PHE A 53 8.67 4.87 13.94
C PHE A 53 7.87 6.08 13.44
N LEU A 54 8.35 7.27 13.78
CA LEU A 54 7.82 8.56 13.32
C LEU A 54 8.97 9.45 12.85
N PHE A 55 9.73 8.96 11.87
CA PHE A 55 10.81 9.73 11.26
C PHE A 55 10.27 10.78 10.28
N THR A 56 10.99 11.89 10.15
CA THR A 56 10.66 12.92 9.15
C THR A 56 11.06 12.52 7.73
N VAL A 57 11.99 11.57 7.60
CA VAL A 57 12.55 11.10 6.32
C VAL A 57 12.70 9.59 6.41
N CYS A 58 12.40 8.88 5.32
CA CYS A 58 12.47 7.42 5.24
C CYS A 58 11.69 6.71 6.35
N ASN A 59 10.47 7.16 6.68
CA ASN A 59 9.66 6.52 7.72
C ASN A 59 9.07 5.20 7.19
N PRO A 60 9.40 4.03 7.77
CA PRO A 60 8.87 2.77 7.28
C PRO A 60 7.51 2.46 7.91
N ALA A 61 6.63 1.87 7.12
CA ALA A 61 5.33 1.35 7.54
C ALA A 61 5.08 -0.02 6.91
N LEU A 62 4.62 -0.98 7.71
CA LEU A 62 4.13 -2.26 7.20
C LEU A 62 2.64 -2.16 6.93
N VAL A 63 2.22 -2.53 5.72
CA VAL A 63 0.83 -2.48 5.26
C VAL A 63 0.40 -3.87 4.85
N VAL A 64 -0.64 -4.41 5.47
CA VAL A 64 -1.26 -5.67 5.07
C VAL A 64 -2.65 -5.35 4.55
N SER A 65 -2.97 -5.74 3.32
CA SER A 65 -4.28 -5.44 2.73
C SER A 65 -4.95 -6.69 2.17
N ALA A 66 -6.28 -6.66 2.17
CA ALA A 66 -7.12 -7.61 1.47
C ALA A 66 -8.16 -6.86 0.64
N ALA A 67 -8.32 -7.27 -0.60
CA ALA A 67 -9.32 -6.70 -1.49
C ALA A 67 -10.60 -7.53 -1.52
N TYR A 68 -11.73 -6.86 -1.70
CA TYR A 68 -13.01 -7.46 -2.04
C TYR A 68 -13.61 -6.73 -3.24
N GLY A 69 -13.92 -7.48 -4.30
CA GLY A 69 -14.34 -6.88 -5.57
C GLY A 69 -14.68 -7.91 -6.63
N LYS A 70 -14.82 -7.44 -7.87
CA LYS A 70 -14.91 -8.35 -9.01
C LYS A 70 -13.51 -8.84 -9.35
N ASN A 71 -13.30 -10.14 -9.48
CA ASN A 71 -12.05 -10.68 -9.97
C ASN A 71 -11.89 -10.47 -11.48
N ILE A 72 -10.76 -10.95 -12.02
CA ILE A 72 -10.44 -10.95 -13.46
C ILE A 72 -11.45 -11.71 -14.33
N ASN A 73 -12.21 -12.64 -13.75
CA ASN A 73 -13.26 -13.42 -14.42
C ASN A 73 -14.67 -12.80 -14.25
N GLY A 74 -14.77 -11.65 -13.57
CA GLY A 74 -16.04 -10.97 -13.27
C GLY A 74 -16.82 -11.51 -12.07
N ASN A 75 -16.36 -12.58 -11.41
CA ASN A 75 -16.99 -13.11 -10.20
C ASN A 75 -16.62 -12.24 -8.99
N ARG A 76 -17.51 -12.18 -7.99
CA ARG A 76 -17.24 -11.46 -6.75
C ARG A 76 -16.45 -12.37 -5.80
N GLY A 77 -15.41 -11.84 -5.18
CA GLY A 77 -14.59 -12.59 -4.25
C GLY A 77 -13.47 -11.74 -3.65
N VAL A 78 -12.40 -12.41 -3.23
CA VAL A 78 -11.17 -11.79 -2.74
C VAL A 78 -10.15 -11.79 -3.88
N PRO A 79 -9.96 -10.67 -4.61
CA PRO A 79 -9.09 -10.65 -5.78
C PRO A 79 -7.62 -10.76 -5.39
N TYR A 80 -7.24 -10.24 -4.22
CA TYR A 80 -5.88 -10.39 -3.70
C TYR A 80 -5.79 -10.20 -2.19
N ILE A 81 -4.72 -10.72 -1.62
CA ILE A 81 -4.20 -10.41 -0.29
C ILE A 81 -2.75 -9.95 -0.47
N GLN A 82 -2.34 -8.87 0.18
CA GLN A 82 -1.00 -8.31 0.06
C GLN A 82 -0.38 -7.96 1.41
N ALA A 83 0.95 -8.00 1.44
CA ALA A 83 1.76 -7.44 2.51
C ALA A 83 2.87 -6.60 1.87
N ALA A 84 2.95 -5.32 2.20
CA ALA A 84 3.87 -4.36 1.63
C ALA A 84 4.62 -3.57 2.70
N LEU A 85 5.90 -3.34 2.47
CA LEU A 85 6.69 -2.35 3.19
C LEU A 85 6.60 -1.03 2.42
N SER A 86 5.99 -0.03 3.04
CA SER A 86 5.94 1.34 2.55
C SER A 86 7.02 2.18 3.24
N ILE A 87 7.62 3.11 2.52
CA ILE A 87 8.60 4.05 3.05
C ILE A 87 8.21 5.45 2.62
N ASP A 88 7.94 6.32 3.59
CA ASP A 88 7.73 7.75 3.36
C ASP A 88 9.07 8.39 3.01
N ILE A 89 9.14 9.08 1.88
CA ILE A 89 10.38 9.67 1.38
C ILE A 89 10.79 10.83 2.30
N PHE A 90 9.87 11.75 2.55
CA PHE A 90 10.02 12.89 3.47
C PHE A 90 8.64 13.32 3.98
N ARG A 91 8.59 14.13 5.04
CA ARG A 91 7.38 14.74 5.57
C ARG A 91 7.54 16.25 5.68
N THR A 92 6.63 17.03 5.09
CA THR A 92 6.66 18.50 5.13
C THR A 92 5.26 19.11 5.26
N LEU A 93 5.15 20.20 6.04
CA LEU A 93 3.94 21.03 6.08
C LEU A 93 3.93 22.10 4.97
N HIS A 94 5.08 22.37 4.35
CA HIS A 94 5.21 23.33 3.26
C HIS A 94 5.17 22.57 1.93
N HIS A 95 3.97 22.43 1.36
CA HIS A 95 3.73 21.72 0.11
C HIS A 95 2.79 22.54 -0.80
N PRO A 96 2.83 22.34 -2.13
CA PRO A 96 2.08 23.17 -3.08
C PRO A 96 0.57 22.90 -3.12
N PHE A 97 0.06 22.00 -2.28
CA PHE A 97 -1.33 21.51 -2.30
C PHE A 97 -2.21 22.17 -1.22
N SER A 98 -1.92 23.42 -0.89
CA SER A 98 -2.58 24.23 0.16
C SER A 98 -4.06 24.55 -0.10
N LEU A 99 -4.68 23.98 -1.14
CA LEU A 99 -6.04 24.28 -1.58
C LEU A 99 -7.13 23.35 -0.99
N ILE A 100 -6.75 22.25 -0.33
CA ILE A 100 -7.69 21.15 -0.03
C ILE A 100 -8.06 21.05 1.47
N ALA A 101 -7.35 21.71 2.39
CA ALA A 101 -7.55 21.52 3.82
C ALA A 101 -7.56 22.81 4.64
N HIS A 102 -8.58 22.99 5.49
CA HIS A 102 -8.64 24.03 6.52
C HIS A 102 -7.72 23.76 7.72
N ASN A 103 -7.24 22.51 7.85
CA ASN A 103 -6.35 22.07 8.93
C ASN A 103 -4.91 21.89 8.41
N PRO A 104 -3.89 22.11 9.25
CA PRO A 104 -2.51 21.79 8.92
C PRO A 104 -2.40 20.32 8.48
N ILE A 105 -1.86 20.11 7.30
CA ILE A 105 -1.68 18.79 6.72
C ILE A 105 -0.25 18.63 6.26
N ALA A 106 0.34 17.47 6.55
CA ALA A 106 1.66 17.13 6.09
C ALA A 106 1.57 16.38 4.77
N TRP A 107 2.42 16.74 3.82
CA TRP A 107 2.67 15.96 2.63
C TRP A 107 3.80 14.98 2.92
N ASP A 108 3.52 13.69 2.76
CA ASP A 108 4.47 12.62 3.01
C ASP A 108 4.45 11.54 1.91
N PRO A 109 4.95 11.86 0.70
CA PRO A 109 4.91 10.93 -0.42
C PRO A 109 5.69 9.66 -0.08
N SER A 110 5.17 8.51 -0.54
CA SER A 110 5.74 7.21 -0.21
C SER A 110 5.95 6.31 -1.43
N VAL A 111 6.81 5.31 -1.26
CA VAL A 111 6.98 4.19 -2.19
C VAL A 111 6.84 2.90 -1.42
N SER A 112 6.30 1.87 -2.05
CA SER A 112 6.07 0.58 -1.40
C SER A 112 6.51 -0.58 -2.27
N VAL A 113 7.03 -1.60 -1.60
CA VAL A 113 7.34 -2.91 -2.20
C VAL A 113 6.70 -3.99 -1.36
N GLY A 114 6.06 -4.96 -1.99
CA GLY A 114 5.29 -5.98 -1.30
C GLY A 114 5.15 -7.27 -2.04
N TYR A 115 4.59 -8.23 -1.33
CA TYR A 115 4.15 -9.51 -1.87
C TYR A 115 2.63 -9.50 -1.96
N GLN A 116 2.10 -9.93 -3.10
CA GLN A 116 0.68 -10.05 -3.36
C GLN A 116 0.37 -11.49 -3.79
N TRP A 117 -0.65 -12.07 -3.17
CA TRP A 117 -1.18 -13.38 -3.51
C TRP A 117 -2.58 -13.22 -4.09
N VAL A 118 -2.84 -13.87 -5.23
CA VAL A 118 -4.13 -13.91 -5.91
C VAL A 118 -4.75 -15.28 -5.66
N PRO A 119 -5.72 -15.42 -4.74
CA PRO A 119 -6.20 -16.74 -4.29
C PRO A 119 -6.80 -17.60 -5.40
N GLU A 120 -7.56 -17.00 -6.31
CA GLU A 120 -8.27 -17.73 -7.37
C GLU A 120 -7.35 -18.31 -8.45
N ALA A 121 -6.27 -17.60 -8.77
CA ALA A 121 -5.29 -18.04 -9.75
C ALA A 121 -4.08 -18.76 -9.11
N GLU A 122 -4.05 -18.84 -7.78
CA GLU A 122 -2.90 -19.26 -6.97
C GLU A 122 -1.57 -18.56 -7.35
N GLN A 123 -1.67 -17.34 -7.88
CA GLN A 123 -0.52 -16.58 -8.38
C GLN A 123 0.18 -15.81 -7.27
N GLN A 124 1.51 -15.72 -7.40
CA GLN A 124 2.40 -14.98 -6.51
C GLN A 124 3.00 -13.80 -7.26
N LEU A 125 2.71 -12.60 -6.81
CA LEU A 125 3.10 -11.36 -7.47
C LEU A 125 3.99 -10.50 -6.56
N LEU A 126 4.99 -9.85 -7.16
CA LEU A 126 5.72 -8.76 -6.54
C LEU A 126 4.97 -7.47 -6.81
N TYR A 127 4.57 -6.78 -5.75
CA TYR A 127 3.82 -5.53 -5.79
C TYR A 127 4.77 -4.34 -5.62
N LEU A 128 4.65 -3.34 -6.49
CA LEU A 128 5.37 -2.08 -6.42
C LEU A 128 4.37 -0.93 -6.52
N SER A 129 4.45 0.05 -5.63
CA SER A 129 3.58 1.22 -5.68
C SER A 129 4.27 2.51 -5.28
N ALA A 130 3.67 3.63 -5.67
CA ALA A 130 4.05 4.95 -5.21
C ALA A 130 2.78 5.73 -4.84
N SER A 131 2.86 6.52 -3.78
CA SER A 131 1.80 7.42 -3.33
C SER A 131 2.32 8.85 -3.31
N PRO A 132 2.42 9.51 -4.49
CA PRO A 132 2.96 10.86 -4.56
C PRO A 132 2.06 11.90 -3.87
N LEU A 133 0.75 11.60 -3.73
CA LEU A 133 -0.24 12.45 -3.08
C LEU A 133 -0.73 11.83 -1.76
N LYS A 134 0.20 11.27 -0.99
CA LYS A 134 -0.05 10.87 0.40
C LYS A 134 0.02 12.10 1.30
N MET A 135 -1.02 12.30 2.09
CA MET A 135 -1.14 13.43 3.01
C MET A 135 -1.56 12.95 4.39
N SER A 136 -0.84 13.34 5.43
CA SER A 136 -1.09 12.93 6.81
C SER A 136 -1.52 14.09 7.72
N GLN A 137 -2.48 13.77 8.59
CA GLN A 137 -2.91 14.58 9.72
C GLN A 137 -2.66 13.81 11.01
N LYS A 138 -3.03 14.41 12.15
CA LYS A 138 -2.85 13.81 13.46
C LYS A 138 -3.53 12.43 13.56
N ASP A 139 -4.74 12.29 13.04
CA ASP A 139 -5.60 11.13 13.34
C ASP A 139 -5.81 10.20 12.13
N PHE A 140 -5.40 10.63 10.94
CA PHE A 140 -5.49 9.83 9.72
C PHE A 140 -4.52 10.35 8.66
N TRP A 141 -4.24 9.53 7.66
CA TRP A 141 -3.74 10.00 6.38
C TRP A 141 -4.66 9.55 5.25
N TYR A 142 -4.45 10.13 4.08
CA TYR A 142 -5.10 9.69 2.86
C TYR A 142 -4.14 9.72 1.68
N GLU A 143 -4.42 8.86 0.72
CA GLU A 143 -3.62 8.69 -0.50
C GLU A 143 -4.56 8.85 -1.70
N PHE A 144 -4.14 9.66 -2.67
CA PHE A 144 -4.86 9.86 -3.92
C PHE A 144 -4.03 9.40 -5.11
N PHE A 145 -4.69 8.72 -6.06
CA PHE A 145 -4.09 8.32 -7.33
C PHE A 145 -2.72 7.65 -7.18
N SER A 146 -2.61 6.67 -6.28
CA SER A 146 -1.35 5.96 -6.06
C SER A 146 -1.17 4.89 -7.14
N PRO A 147 -0.28 5.09 -8.13
CA PRO A 147 -0.02 4.06 -9.14
C PRO A 147 0.60 2.82 -8.51
N PHE A 148 0.31 1.67 -9.10
CA PHE A 148 0.96 0.42 -8.77
C PHE A 148 1.15 -0.48 -9.99
N VAL A 149 2.09 -1.41 -9.85
CA VAL A 149 2.40 -2.46 -10.81
C VAL A 149 2.61 -3.76 -10.04
N SER A 150 2.07 -4.85 -10.56
CA SER A 150 2.32 -6.20 -10.04
C SER A 150 3.05 -7.04 -11.09
N LEU A 151 4.14 -7.67 -10.67
CA LEU A 151 4.99 -8.51 -11.49
C LEU A 151 4.80 -9.97 -11.07
N ASP A 152 4.59 -10.89 -12.01
CA ASP A 152 4.61 -12.31 -11.72
C ASP A 152 6.03 -12.73 -11.30
N VAL A 153 6.15 -13.34 -10.11
CA VAL A 153 7.46 -13.71 -9.53
C VAL A 153 8.16 -14.80 -10.35
N SER A 154 7.39 -15.69 -10.98
CA SER A 154 7.91 -16.82 -11.76
C SER A 154 8.33 -16.37 -13.16
N THR A 155 7.46 -15.64 -13.86
CA THR A 155 7.70 -15.23 -15.25
C THR A 155 8.47 -13.91 -15.37
N LYS A 156 8.53 -13.12 -14.29
CA LYS A 156 9.11 -11.76 -14.23
C LYS A 156 8.46 -10.76 -15.19
N LYS A 157 7.26 -11.05 -15.67
CA LYS A 157 6.48 -10.16 -16.52
C LYS A 157 5.53 -9.32 -15.69
N ILE A 158 5.13 -8.18 -16.25
CA ILE A 158 4.07 -7.35 -15.67
C ILE A 158 2.75 -8.08 -15.88
N GLU A 159 2.10 -8.43 -14.78
CA GLU A 159 0.79 -9.08 -14.80
C GLU A 159 -0.30 -7.99 -14.92
N ASN A 160 -0.25 -7.00 -14.03
CA ASN A 160 -1.22 -5.93 -14.00
C ASN A 160 -0.59 -4.61 -13.53
N TRP A 161 -1.29 -3.52 -13.83
CA TRP A 161 -1.01 -2.19 -13.33
C TRP A 161 -2.31 -1.45 -13.09
N GLY A 162 -2.25 -0.39 -12.28
CA GLY A 162 -3.44 0.35 -11.93
C GLY A 162 -3.18 1.49 -10.98
N PHE A 163 -4.27 1.95 -10.37
CA PHE A 163 -4.26 3.02 -9.37
C PHE A 163 -5.12 2.64 -8.17
N ASN A 164 -4.60 2.92 -6.98
CA ASN A 164 -5.46 3.16 -5.83
C ASN A 164 -5.99 4.59 -5.97
N LEU A 165 -7.28 4.70 -6.23
CA LEU A 165 -7.90 5.99 -6.53
C LEU A 165 -7.96 6.85 -5.27
N ILE A 166 -8.38 6.23 -4.18
CA ILE A 166 -8.43 6.86 -2.87
C ILE A 166 -8.22 5.81 -1.79
N ARG A 167 -7.41 6.12 -0.79
CA ARG A 167 -7.29 5.33 0.44
C ARG A 167 -7.30 6.25 1.64
N TYR A 168 -8.12 5.94 2.63
CA TYR A 168 -8.08 6.58 3.95
C TYR A 168 -7.52 5.60 4.95
N THR A 169 -6.63 6.06 5.82
CA THR A 169 -6.05 5.24 6.90
C THR A 169 -6.20 5.98 8.22
N TYR A 170 -6.91 5.37 9.16
CA TYR A 170 -7.24 5.94 10.47
C TYR A 170 -6.35 5.34 11.54
N PHE A 171 -5.71 6.20 12.33
CA PHE A 171 -4.80 5.78 13.39
C PHE A 171 -5.56 5.43 14.68
N PHE A 172 -5.22 4.29 15.25
CA PHE A 172 -5.49 3.95 16.64
C PHE A 172 -4.40 4.63 17.49
N ARG A 173 -4.81 5.55 18.37
CA ARG A 173 -3.95 6.20 19.35
C ARG A 173 -4.32 5.76 20.75
#